data_AF-A0A519SFQ8-F1
#
_entry.id   AF-A0A519SFQ8-F1
#
_cell.length_a   1.000
_cell.length_b   1.000
_cell.length_c   1.000
_cell.angle_alpha   90.00
_cell.angle_beta   90.00
_cell.angle_gamma   90.00
#
_symmetry.space_group_name_H-M   'P 1'
#
loop_
_entity.id
_entity.type
_entity.pdbx_description
1 polymer ?
#
loop_
_entity_poly.entity_id
_entity_poly.type
_entity_poly.pdbx_seq_one_letter_code
_entity_poly.pdbx_strand_id
1 'polypeptide(L)'
;LSLLSAAVPVVRLYLGELLGLLPLVSFLLVLVGIMWGVHLLGGLLKQAVHLTPLGVLDNLLGAAAGALKWLLGLSLLLHGTALAGVHLLAPSLAAGSVVLPWVQKATPLALQLTGYALPFAHNLLARLKAAM
;
A
#
# COMPACT_ATOMS: atom_id res chain seq x y z
N LEU A 1 40.76 -11.87 8.16
CA LEU A 1 39.79 -10.77 8.44
C LEU A 1 40.07 -9.45 7.68
N SER A 2 41.32 -9.12 7.32
CA SER A 2 41.68 -7.82 6.69
C SER A 2 41.04 -7.56 5.30
N LEU A 3 40.90 -8.61 4.47
CA LEU A 3 40.30 -8.46 3.12
C LEU A 3 38.79 -8.21 3.18
N LEU A 4 38.10 -8.79 4.16
CA LEU A 4 36.67 -8.58 4.35
C LEU A 4 36.38 -7.15 4.81
N SER A 5 37.18 -6.63 5.76
CA SER A 5 37.05 -5.22 6.21
C SER A 5 37.35 -4.21 5.10
N ALA A 6 38.21 -4.55 4.15
CA ALA A 6 38.52 -3.69 2.99
C ALA A 6 37.43 -3.77 1.90
N ALA A 7 36.77 -4.92 1.75
CA ALA A 7 35.72 -5.13 0.75
C ALA A 7 34.36 -4.53 1.15
N VAL A 8 34.03 -4.52 2.44
CA VAL A 8 32.75 -3.99 2.97
C VAL A 8 32.42 -2.55 2.50
N PRO A 9 33.33 -1.56 2.54
CA PRO A 9 33.01 -0.20 2.09
C PRO A 9 32.78 -0.10 0.57
N VAL A 10 33.51 -0.87 -0.25
CA VAL A 10 33.33 -0.89 -1.71
C VAL A 10 31.97 -1.50 -2.07
N VAL A 11 31.61 -2.59 -1.40
CA VAL A 11 30.32 -3.26 -1.58
C VAL A 11 29.16 -2.37 -1.09
N ARG A 12 29.33 -1.63 0.01
CA ARG A 12 28.36 -0.63 0.48
C ARG A 12 28.16 0.56 -0.45
N LEU A 13 29.17 0.96 -1.23
CA LEU A 13 29.06 2.06 -2.19
C LEU A 13 28.07 1.70 -3.32
N TYR A 14 28.17 0.48 -3.86
CA TYR A 14 27.28 0.00 -4.92
C TYR A 14 25.92 -0.48 -4.39
N LEU A 15 25.89 -1.09 -3.20
CA LEU A 15 24.63 -1.50 -2.57
C LEU A 15 23.88 -0.34 -1.94
N GLY A 16 24.52 0.78 -1.57
CA GLY A 16 23.88 1.90 -0.87
C GLY A 16 22.79 2.58 -1.69
N GLU A 17 23.04 2.80 -2.99
CA GLU A 17 22.04 3.34 -3.92
C GLU A 17 20.91 2.33 -4.20
N LEU A 18 21.25 1.04 -4.32
CA LEU A 18 20.26 -0.03 -4.46
C LEU A 18 19.42 -0.20 -3.18
N LEU A 19 20.05 -0.12 -2.00
CA LEU A 19 19.43 -0.27 -0.67
C LEU A 19 18.51 0.90 -0.34
N GLY A 20 18.82 2.11 -0.81
CA GLY A 20 17.92 3.27 -0.66
C GLY A 20 16.63 3.13 -1.47
N LEU A 21 16.71 2.52 -2.66
CA LEU A 21 15.56 2.26 -3.53
C LEU A 21 14.88 0.91 -3.25
N LEU A 22 15.54 -0.03 -2.56
CA LEU A 22 15.02 -1.35 -2.23
C LEU A 22 13.68 -1.31 -1.47
N PRO A 23 13.47 -0.44 -0.46
CA PRO A 23 12.18 -0.28 0.19
C PRO A 23 11.08 0.15 -0.77
N LEU A 24 11.40 1.07 -1.69
CA LEU A 24 10.46 1.57 -2.70
C LEU A 24 10.11 0.47 -3.72
N VAL A 25 11.09 -0.27 -4.21
CA VAL A 25 10.91 -1.39 -5.15
C VAL A 25 10.13 -2.53 -4.47
N SER A 26 10.43 -2.84 -3.22
CA SER A 26 9.71 -3.87 -2.45
C SER A 26 8.27 -3.45 -2.18
N PHE A 27 8.04 -2.18 -1.85
CA PHE A 27 6.70 -1.61 -1.72
C PHE A 27 5.92 -1.71 -3.03
N LEU A 28 6.53 -1.32 -4.16
CA LEU A 28 5.93 -1.42 -5.49
C LEU A 28 5.57 -2.86 -5.84
N LEU A 29 6.46 -3.83 -5.58
CA LEU A 29 6.19 -5.25 -5.81
C LEU A 29 5.01 -5.76 -4.99
N VAL A 30 4.97 -5.44 -3.69
CA VAL A 30 3.86 -5.82 -2.82
C VAL A 30 2.56 -5.14 -3.25
N LEU A 31 2.62 -3.85 -3.59
CA LEU A 31 1.47 -3.07 -4.05
C LEU A 31 0.88 -3.66 -5.35
N VAL A 32 1.73 -3.95 -6.34
CA VAL A 32 1.33 -4.59 -7.59
C VAL A 32 0.76 -5.98 -7.33
N GLY A 33 1.38 -6.76 -6.43
CA GLY A 33 0.88 -8.09 -6.04
C GLY A 33 -0.51 -8.04 -5.42
N ILE A 34 -0.74 -7.12 -4.49
CA ILE A 34 -2.06 -6.90 -3.87
C ILE A 34 -3.07 -6.40 -4.91
N MET A 35 -2.68 -5.42 -5.74
CA MET A 35 -3.55 -4.89 -6.79
C MET A 35 -4.01 -5.98 -7.76
N TRP A 36 -3.10 -6.87 -8.16
CA TRP A 36 -3.38 -8.01 -9.02
C TRP A 36 -4.28 -9.04 -8.33
N GLY A 37 -4.00 -9.36 -7.07
CA GLY A 37 -4.85 -10.26 -6.27
C GLY A 37 -6.29 -9.75 -6.14
N VAL A 38 -6.48 -8.45 -5.89
CA VAL A 38 -7.82 -7.86 -5.85
C VAL A 38 -8.48 -7.83 -7.23
N HIS A 39 -7.72 -7.68 -8.31
CA HIS A 39 -8.27 -7.75 -9.68
C HIS A 39 -8.82 -9.14 -10.00
N LEU A 40 -8.07 -10.20 -9.63
CA LEU A 40 -8.51 -11.60 -9.77
C LEU A 40 -9.77 -11.88 -8.95
N LEU A 41 -9.79 -11.48 -7.67
CA LEU A 41 -10.96 -11.64 -6.80
C LEU A 41 -12.20 -10.89 -7.31
N GLY A 42 -12.01 -9.68 -7.84
CA GLY A 42 -13.10 -8.88 -8.42
C GLY A 42 -13.69 -9.51 -9.69
N GLY A 43 -12.87 -10.20 -10.50
CA GLY A 43 -13.31 -10.94 -11.67
C GLY A 43 -14.18 -12.14 -11.31
N LEU A 44 -13.78 -12.89 -10.28
CA LEU A 44 -14.54 -14.02 -9.76
C LEU A 44 -15.88 -13.60 -9.14
N LEU A 45 -15.89 -12.46 -8.44
CA LEU A 45 -17.12 -11.91 -7.85
C LEU A 45 -18.12 -11.48 -8.93
N LYS A 46 -17.66 -10.83 -10.01
CA LYS A 46 -18.52 -10.50 -11.17
C LYS A 46 -19.16 -11.74 -11.79
N GLN A 47 -18.41 -12.82 -11.90
CA GLN A 47 -18.91 -14.06 -12.49
C GLN A 47 -20.02 -14.71 -11.65
N ALA A 48 -20.01 -14.49 -10.33
CA ALA A 48 -21.06 -14.96 -9.43
C ALA A 48 -22.33 -14.10 -9.47
N VAL A 49 -22.23 -12.78 -9.69
CA VAL A 49 -23.39 -11.87 -9.60
C VAL A 49 -24.19 -11.77 -10.90
N HIS A 50 -23.60 -12.07 -12.07
CA HIS A 50 -24.30 -12.09 -13.37
C HIS A 50 -25.46 -13.09 -13.47
N LEU A 51 -25.69 -13.93 -12.46
CA LEU A 51 -26.83 -14.86 -12.38
C LEU A 51 -28.06 -14.30 -11.65
N THR A 52 -28.04 -13.05 -11.17
CA THR A 52 -29.18 -12.43 -10.47
C THR A 52 -29.68 -11.17 -11.18
N PRO A 53 -31.01 -10.94 -11.28
CA PRO A 53 -31.62 -9.77 -11.96
C PRO A 53 -31.48 -8.45 -11.16
N LEU A 54 -30.34 -8.27 -10.49
CA LEU A 54 -29.99 -7.16 -9.59
C LEU A 54 -28.85 -6.29 -10.15
N GLY A 55 -28.68 -6.22 -11.47
CA GLY A 55 -27.53 -5.57 -12.12
C GLY A 55 -27.29 -4.09 -11.76
N VAL A 56 -28.31 -3.35 -11.31
CA VAL A 56 -28.14 -1.97 -10.82
C VAL A 56 -27.61 -1.92 -9.39
N LEU A 57 -28.07 -2.84 -8.53
CA LEU A 57 -27.56 -2.99 -7.17
C LEU A 57 -26.11 -3.49 -7.20
N ASP A 58 -25.78 -4.37 -8.15
CA ASP A 58 -24.42 -4.86 -8.36
C ASP A 58 -23.46 -3.77 -8.87
N ASN A 59 -23.93 -2.89 -9.76
CA ASN A 59 -23.14 -1.72 -10.16
C ASN A 59 -22.94 -0.71 -9.02
N LEU A 60 -23.94 -0.51 -8.15
CA LEU A 60 -23.80 0.34 -6.97
C LEU A 60 -22.85 -0.26 -5.93
N LEU A 61 -22.96 -1.57 -5.67
CA LEU A 61 -22.04 -2.29 -4.78
C LEU A 61 -20.62 -2.32 -5.36
N GLY A 62 -20.48 -2.53 -6.66
CA GLY A 62 -19.19 -2.46 -7.36
C GLY A 62 -18.57 -1.06 -7.35
N ALA A 63 -19.37 -0.01 -7.52
CA ALA A 63 -18.92 1.37 -7.40
C ALA A 63 -18.52 1.72 -5.97
N ALA A 64 -19.31 1.30 -4.97
CA ALA A 64 -18.99 1.49 -3.56
C ALA A 64 -17.72 0.72 -3.15
N ALA A 65 -17.58 -0.53 -3.58
CA ALA A 65 -16.38 -1.34 -3.35
C ALA A 65 -15.15 -0.76 -4.06
N GLY A 66 -15.33 -0.26 -5.29
CA GLY A 66 -14.28 0.42 -6.06
C GLY A 66 -13.82 1.72 -5.38
N ALA A 67 -14.77 2.55 -4.94
CA ALA A 67 -14.48 3.77 -4.19
C ALA A 67 -13.76 3.46 -2.88
N LEU A 68 -14.21 2.43 -2.15
CA LEU A 68 -13.55 1.96 -0.93
C LEU A 68 -12.13 1.46 -1.20
N LYS A 69 -11.93 0.67 -2.25
CA LYS A 69 -10.59 0.19 -2.67
C LYS A 69 -9.65 1.35 -2.97
N TRP A 70 -10.11 2.34 -3.73
CA TRP A 70 -9.32 3.53 -4.06
C TRP A 70 -9.06 4.41 -2.84
N LEU A 71 -10.04 4.57 -1.94
CA LEU A 71 -9.88 5.31 -0.69
C LEU A 71 -8.80 4.66 0.19
N LEU A 72 -8.85 3.34 0.36
CA LEU A 72 -7.86 2.59 1.11
C LEU A 72 -6.47 2.67 0.44
N GLY A 73 -6.41 2.53 -0.89
CA GLY A 73 -5.17 2.64 -1.66
C GLY A 73 -4.50 4.01 -1.55
N LEU A 74 -5.27 5.09 -1.73
CA LEU A 74 -4.81 6.46 -1.51
C LEU A 74 -4.34 6.68 -0.07
N SER A 75 -5.03 6.10 0.90
CA SER A 75 -4.67 6.21 2.31
C SER A 75 -3.32 5.56 2.63
N LEU A 76 -3.07 4.39 2.03
CA LEU A 76 -1.82 3.67 2.22
C LEU A 76 -0.68 4.36 1.48
N LEU A 77 -0.94 4.86 0.27
CA LEU A 77 0.05 5.57 -0.53
C LEU A 77 0.54 6.84 0.18
N LEU A 78 -0.40 7.70 0.61
CA LEU A 78 -0.06 8.95 1.30
C LEU A 78 0.63 8.68 2.65
N HIS A 79 0.19 7.65 3.38
CA HIS A 79 0.84 7.28 4.63
C HIS A 79 2.24 6.70 4.41
N GLY A 80 2.41 5.82 3.41
CA GLY A 80 3.69 5.24 3.06
C GLY A 80 4.71 6.28 2.62
N THR A 81 4.31 7.27 1.81
CA THR A 81 5.22 8.36 1.41
C THR A 81 5.55 9.28 2.57
N ALA A 82 4.58 9.58 3.44
CA ALA A 82 4.81 10.36 4.66
C ALA A 82 5.79 9.66 5.62
N LEU A 83 5.68 8.34 5.79
CA LEU A 83 6.65 7.55 6.55
C LEU A 83 8.05 7.55 5.92
N ALA A 84 8.13 7.60 4.58
CA ALA A 84 9.39 7.74 3.86
C ALA A 84 9.96 9.18 3.86
N GLY A 85 9.35 10.12 4.58
CA GLY A 85 9.75 11.53 4.62
C GLY A 85 9.40 12.34 3.37
N VAL A 86 8.63 11.76 2.44
CA VAL A 86 8.18 12.41 1.21
C VAL A 86 6.74 12.87 1.36
N HIS A 87 6.57 14.17 1.58
CA HIS A 87 5.26 14.80 1.65
C HIS A 87 4.75 15.12 0.24
N LEU A 88 3.92 14.23 -0.33
CA LEU A 88 3.32 14.40 -1.66
C LEU A 88 2.30 15.54 -1.75
N LEU A 89 1.76 15.99 -0.62
CA LEU A 89 0.74 17.03 -0.56
C LEU A 89 1.31 18.31 0.05
N ALA A 90 1.15 19.42 -0.66
CA ALA A 90 1.45 20.75 -0.11
C ALA A 90 0.49 21.06 1.08
N PRO A 91 0.96 21.73 2.14
CA PRO A 91 0.14 22.06 3.32
C PRO A 91 -1.14 22.84 2.98
N SER A 92 -1.08 23.68 1.94
CA SER A 92 -2.22 24.47 1.43
C SER A 92 -3.32 23.60 0.80
N LEU A 93 -2.95 22.50 0.12
CA LEU A 93 -3.92 21.53 -0.42
C LEU A 93 -4.50 20.63 0.67
N ALA A 94 -3.72 20.34 1.71
CA ALA A 94 -4.17 19.50 2.81
C ALA A 94 -5.22 20.19 3.69
N ALA A 95 -5.05 21.50 3.95
CA ALA A 95 -5.96 22.28 4.80
C ALA A 95 -7.36 22.49 4.20
N GLY A 96 -7.49 22.52 2.86
CA GLY A 96 -8.77 22.71 2.17
C GLY A 96 -9.49 21.43 1.75
N SER A 97 -8.92 20.24 2.02
CA SER A 97 -9.42 18.99 1.46
C SER A 97 -10.51 18.35 2.33
N VAL A 98 -11.70 18.21 1.77
CA VAL A 98 -12.83 17.52 2.42
C VAL A 98 -12.63 16.00 2.44
N VAL A 99 -11.87 15.45 1.49
CA VAL A 99 -11.67 14.01 1.29
C VAL A 99 -10.49 13.49 2.12
N LEU A 100 -9.46 14.31 2.34
CA LEU A 100 -8.23 13.91 3.03
C LEU A 100 -8.44 13.36 4.46
N PRO A 101 -9.35 13.91 5.30
CA PRO A 101 -9.61 13.35 6.63
C PRO A 101 -10.18 11.92 6.58
N TRP A 102 -11.00 11.60 5.57
CA TRP A 102 -11.54 10.26 5.36
C TRP A 102 -10.46 9.29 4.92
N VAL A 103 -9.59 9.75 4.02
CA VAL A 103 -8.41 8.99 3.57
C VAL A 103 -7.52 8.68 4.77
N GLN A 104 -7.14 9.66 5.59
CA GLN A 104 -6.27 9.43 6.76
C GLN A 104 -6.87 8.47 7.80
N LYS A 105 -8.19 8.52 8.02
CA LYS A 105 -8.90 7.59 8.92
C LYS A 105 -9.01 6.18 8.35
N ALA A 106 -9.02 6.04 7.03
CA ALA A 106 -9.07 4.75 6.36
C ALA A 106 -7.76 3.96 6.50
N THR A 107 -6.61 4.64 6.65
CA THR A 107 -5.29 3.99 6.80
C THR A 107 -5.21 3.02 7.98
N PRO A 108 -5.49 3.39 9.25
CA PRO A 108 -5.39 2.45 10.37
C PRO A 108 -6.36 1.30 10.26
N LEU A 109 -7.57 1.53 9.71
CA LEU A 109 -8.54 0.47 9.46
C LEU A 109 -8.04 -0.51 8.37
N ALA A 110 -7.47 0.00 7.29
CA ALA A 110 -6.86 -0.81 6.24
C ALA A 110 -5.76 -1.71 6.79
N LEU A 111 -4.87 -1.15 7.61
CA LEU A 111 -3.74 -1.86 8.20
C LEU A 111 -4.18 -2.92 9.22
N GLN A 112 -5.21 -2.64 10.01
CA GLN A 112 -5.78 -3.62 10.95
C GLN A 112 -6.46 -4.79 10.23
N LEU A 113 -7.31 -4.50 9.24
CA LEU A 113 -8.00 -5.52 8.45
C LEU A 113 -7.01 -6.37 7.64
N THR A 114 -6.00 -5.72 7.06
CA THR A 114 -4.93 -6.43 6.34
C THR A 114 -4.07 -7.26 7.29
N GLY A 115 -3.78 -6.76 8.49
CA GLY A 115 -3.03 -7.51 9.50
C GLY A 115 -3.78 -8.73 10.03
N TYR A 116 -5.10 -8.64 10.14
CA TYR A 116 -5.96 -9.77 10.51
C TYR A 116 -6.07 -10.80 9.36
N ALA A 117 -6.30 -10.36 8.13
CA ALA A 117 -6.43 -11.23 6.97
C ALA A 117 -5.09 -11.84 6.49
N LEU A 118 -3.99 -11.11 6.66
CA LEU A 118 -2.64 -11.46 6.21
C LEU A 118 -1.62 -11.18 7.33
N PRO A 119 -1.43 -12.12 8.28
CA PRO A 119 -0.53 -11.93 9.42
C PRO A 119 0.94 -11.68 9.05
N PHE A 120 1.38 -12.12 7.87
CA PHE A 120 2.71 -11.80 7.32
C PHE A 120 2.87 -10.29 7.02
N ALA A 121 1.83 -9.62 6.53
CA ALA A 121 1.86 -8.18 6.26
C ALA A 121 2.00 -7.37 7.55
N HIS A 122 1.38 -7.82 8.65
CA HIS A 122 1.54 -7.21 9.97
C HIS A 122 3.00 -7.26 10.44
N ASN A 123 3.64 -8.42 10.30
CA ASN A 123 5.04 -8.60 10.67
C ASN A 123 6.00 -7.75 9.82
N LEU A 124 5.72 -7.56 8.53
CA LEU A 124 6.50 -6.69 7.66
C LEU A 124 6.34 -5.21 8.03
N LEU A 125 5.12 -4.76 8.30
CA LEU A 125 4.84 -3.40 8.75
C LEU A 125 5.51 -3.09 10.09
N ALA A 126 5.47 -4.04 11.03
CA ALA A 126 6.15 -3.91 12.32
C ALA A 126 7.66 -3.76 12.14
N ARG A 127 8.27 -4.54 11.23
CA ARG A 127 9.70 -4.45 10.91
C ARG A 127 10.07 -3.14 10.21
N LEU A 128 9.24 -2.66 9.29
CA LEU A 128 9.43 -1.35 8.63
C LEU A 128 9.40 -0.20 9.65
N LYS A 129 8.45 -0.24 10.59
CA LYS A 129 8.33 0.77 11.65
C LYS A 129 9.50 0.73 12.64
N ALA A 130 10.11 -0.44 12.85
CA ALA A 130 11.25 -0.61 13.74
C ALA A 130 12.61 -0.32 13.08
N ALA A 131 12.67 -0.28 11.74
CA ALA A 131 13.88 0.00 10.98
C ALA A 131 14.05 1.50 10.64
N MET A 132 13.04 2.31 10.94
CA MET A 132 13.07 3.78 10.92
C MET A 132 13.19 4.30 12.35
#